data_AF-A0A963HAA4-F1
#
_entry.id   AF-A0A963HAA4-F1
#
_cell.length_a   1.000
_cell.length_b   1.000
_cell.length_c   1.000
_cell.angle_alpha   90.00
_cell.angle_beta   90.00
_cell.angle_gamma   90.00
#
_symmetry.space_group_name_H-M   'P 1'
#
loop_
_entity.id
_entity.type
_entity.pdbx_description
1 polymer ?
#
loop_
_entity_poly.entity_id
_entity_poly.type
_entity_poly.pdbx_seq_one_letter_code
_entity_poly.pdbx_strand_id
1 'polypeptide(L)' 'MFSANDTLAKVDPEIWRAIENENRRQEEHIELIASENYVSHAVMAAQGSQLTNKYA' A
#
# COMPACT_ATOMS: atom_id res chain seq x y z
N MET A 1 -5.59 7.79 -20.65
CA MET A 1 -4.64 7.87 -19.52
C MET A 1 -5.45 7.73 -18.24
N PHE A 2 -5.02 6.92 -17.29
CA PHE A 2 -5.77 6.53 -16.10
C PHE A 2 -6.40 7.73 -15.39
N SER A 3 -7.65 7.61 -14.98
CA SER A 3 -8.35 8.69 -14.29
C SER A 3 -7.90 8.76 -12.84
N ALA A 4 -7.80 9.97 -12.28
CA ALA A 4 -7.56 10.14 -10.84
C ALA A 4 -8.66 9.51 -9.97
N ASN A 5 -9.83 9.21 -10.56
CA ASN A 5 -10.96 8.57 -9.88
C ASN A 5 -10.94 7.02 -9.95
N ASP A 6 -9.98 6.45 -10.69
CA ASP A 6 -9.82 5.00 -10.83
C ASP A 6 -9.06 4.49 -9.61
N THR A 7 -9.80 4.05 -8.59
CA THR A 7 -9.21 3.46 -7.39
C THR A 7 -8.83 2.00 -7.63
N LEU A 8 -7.82 1.50 -6.91
CA LEU A 8 -7.41 0.10 -6.98
C LEU A 8 -8.59 -0.85 -6.69
N ALA A 9 -9.44 -0.51 -5.72
CA ALA A 9 -10.66 -1.28 -5.42
C ALA A 9 -11.63 -1.43 -6.61
N LYS A 10 -11.65 -0.49 -7.56
CA LYS A 10 -12.50 -0.55 -8.76
C LYS A 10 -11.81 -1.27 -9.91
N VAL A 11 -10.51 -0.99 -10.10
CA VAL A 11 -9.72 -1.51 -11.22
C VAL A 11 -9.33 -2.97 -10.98
N ASP A 12 -8.96 -3.32 -9.75
CA ASP A 12 -8.57 -4.66 -9.32
C ASP A 12 -9.08 -4.94 -7.88
N PRO A 13 -10.35 -5.36 -7.74
CA PRO A 13 -10.95 -5.69 -6.45
C PRO A 13 -10.26 -6.87 -5.73
N GLU A 14 -9.62 -7.77 -6.48
CA GLU A 14 -8.97 -8.95 -5.91
C GLU A 14 -7.70 -8.55 -5.17
N ILE A 15 -6.83 -7.76 -5.80
CA ILE A 15 -5.62 -7.22 -5.16
C ILE A 15 -5.99 -6.29 -4.01
N TRP A 16 -7.01 -5.44 -4.17
CA TRP A 16 -7.50 -4.60 -3.08
C TRP A 16 -7.87 -5.43 -1.84
N ARG A 17 -8.63 -6.51 -2.03
CA ARG A 17 -9.02 -7.40 -0.93
C ARG A 17 -7.81 -8.10 -0.29
N ALA A 18 -6.80 -8.45 -1.08
CA ALA A 18 -5.57 -9.03 -0.55
C ALA A 18 -4.81 -8.04 0.36
N ILE A 19 -4.71 -6.76 -0.04
CA ILE A 19 -4.11 -5.69 0.77
C ILE A 19 -4.89 -5.50 2.08
N GLU A 20 -6.22 -5.41 2.03
CA GLU A 20 -7.06 -5.25 3.22
C GLU A 20 -6.91 -6.42 4.21
N ASN A 21 -6.82 -7.64 3.69
CA ASN A 21 -6.58 -8.82 4.52
C ASN A 21 -5.20 -8.79 5.19
N GLU A 22 -4.15 -8.31 4.51
CA GLU A 22 -2.81 -8.18 5.09
C GLU A 22 -2.74 -7.05 6.12
N ASN A 23 -3.38 -5.91 5.86
CA ASN A 23 -3.51 -4.83 6.85
C ASN A 23 -4.12 -5.36 8.15
N ARG A 24 -5.24 -6.09 8.05
CA ARG A 24 -5.86 -6.74 9.21
C ARG A 24 -4.92 -7.73 9.89
N ARG A 25 -4.21 -8.57 9.12
CA ARG A 25 -3.25 -9.55 9.68
C ARG A 25 -2.19 -8.85 10.53
N GLN A 26 -1.61 -7.76 10.04
CA GLN A 26 -0.58 -7.00 10.75
C GLN A 26 -1.11 -6.26 11.99
N GLU A 27 -2.38 -5.86 12.00
CA GLU A 27 -3.01 -5.19 13.17
C GLU A 27 -3.44 -6.19 14.26
N GLU A 28 -3.86 -7.39 13.87
CA GLU A 28 -4.38 -8.41 14.78
C GLU A 28 -3.29 -9.28 15.43
N HIS A 29 -2.04 -9.20 14.97
CA HIS A 29 -0.93 -10.03 15.45
C HIS A 29 0.20 -9.19 16.05
N ILE A 30 0.87 -9.77 17.05
CA ILE A 30 2.12 -9.19 17.56
C ILE A 30 3.25 -9.63 16.63
N GLU A 31 3.85 -8.68 15.93
CA GLU A 31 4.99 -8.94 15.06
C GLU A 31 6.29 -8.98 15.87
N LEU A 32 6.98 -10.13 15.85
CA LEU A 32 8.20 -10.39 16.62
C LEU A 32 9.44 -10.56 15.74
N ILE A 33 9.31 -10.33 14.43
CA ILE A 33 10.43 -10.41 13.49
C ILE A 33 11.25 -9.12 13.65
N ALA A 34 12.45 -9.25 14.21
CA ALA A 34 13.28 -8.11 14.61
C ALA A 34 13.67 -7.15 13.47
N SER A 35 13.62 -7.62 12.22
CA SER A 35 13.93 -6.83 11.03
C SER A 35 12.71 -6.16 10.39
N GLU A 36 11.49 -6.50 10.81
CA GLU A 36 10.26 -5.91 10.29
C GLU A 36 9.84 -4.69 11.11
N ASN A 37 9.09 -3.79 10.46
CA ASN A 37 8.64 -2.55 11.10
C ASN A 37 7.43 -1.95 10.37
N TYR A 38 6.70 -1.08 11.06
CA TYR A 38 5.61 -0.30 10.50
C TYR A 38 6.12 1.06 10.07
N VAL A 39 5.91 1.40 8.80
CA VAL A 39 6.31 2.70 8.26
C VAL A 39 5.20 3.74 8.47
N SER A 40 5.56 5.02 8.56
CA SER A 40 4.58 6.09 8.71
C SER A 40 3.76 6.32 7.42
N HIS A 41 2.54 6.83 7.57
CA HIS A 41 1.70 7.21 6.42
C HIS A 41 2.37 8.21 5.49
N ALA A 42 3.22 9.10 6.01
CA ALA A 42 3.97 10.05 5.20
C ALA A 42 4.92 9.37 4.21
N VAL A 43 5.60 8.29 4.64
CA VAL A 43 6.50 7.53 3.76
C VAL A 43 5.70 6.74 2.72
N MET A 44 4.58 6.10 3.10
CA MET A 44 3.71 5.42 2.15
C MET A 44 3.18 6.37 1.06
N ALA A 45 2.77 7.59 1.46
CA ALA A 45 2.29 8.60 0.52
C ALA A 45 3.38 9.05 -0.47
N ALA A 46 4.63 9.20 0.01
CA ALA A 46 5.76 9.53 -0.85
C ALA A 46 6.08 8.38 -1.84
N GLN A 47 6.00 7.13 -1.38
CA GLN A 47 6.22 5.94 -2.23
C GLN A 47 5.19 5.87 -3.37
N GLY A 48 3.92 6.19 -3.10
CA GLY A 48 2.84 6.18 -4.11
C GLY A 48 2.77 7.43 -4.99
N SER A 49 3.81 8.27 -5.01
CA SER A 49 3.80 9.56 -5.70
C SER A 49 4.26 9.50 -7.17
N GLN A 50 4.12 10.63 -7.86
CA GLN A 50 4.59 10.84 -9.24
C GLN A 50 6.10 10.61 -9.45
N LEU A 51 6.89 10.51 -8.37
CA LEU A 51 8.32 10.23 -8.46
C LEU A 51 8.62 8.91 -9.20
N THR A 52 7.71 7.93 -9.13
CA THR A 52 7.83 6.64 -9.84
C THR A 52 7.88 6.76 -11.37
N ASN A 53 7.37 7.86 -11.92
CA ASN A 53 7.30 8.07 -13.36
C ASN A 53 8.62 8.62 -13.96
N LYS A 54 9.60 8.97 -13.12
CA LYS A 54 10.77 9.72 -13.55
C LYS A 54 11.97 8.79 -13.80
N TYR A 55 12.56 8.89 -15.00
CA TYR A 55 13.94 8.45 -15.25
C TYR A 55 14.91 9.57 -14.86
N ALA A 56 15.88 9.23 -14.00
CA ALA A 56 16.96 10.09 -13.53
C ALA A 56 18.23 9.26 -13.38
#